data_AF-A0A650EJF7-F1
#
_entry.id   AF-A0A650EJF7-F1
#
_cell.length_a   1.000
_cell.length_b   1.000
_cell.length_c   1.000
_cell.angle_alpha   90.00
_cell.angle_beta   90.00
_cell.angle_gamma   90.00
#
_symmetry.space_group_name_H-M   'P 1'
#
loop_
_entity.id
_entity.type
_entity.pdbx_description
1 polymer ?
#
loop_
_entity_poly.entity_id
_entity_poly.type
_entity_poly.pdbx_seq_one_letter_code
_entity_poly.pdbx_strand_id
1 'polypeptide(L)'
;MLTNFDFLKNTDKNLYEIISDAEMLYRDEYFEQCMGQTRRFAENVCKNVLGKKRTTENTFDQMLATLKDNSHGSEQEKEFIEDLYFLKKCGNQSVHSSSVKQNGIDALECLQRAFEVAINYSVYNKKASKENLNLHFDVKLLATGKRDKNLAKKYAQAEKISKKQSTKSKTSKTKSSKQQTTMKSCPKENKITPYWIAVSIFSIIAFFTALFLIITK
;
A
#
# COMPACT_ATOMS: atom_id res chain seq x y z
N MET A 1 6.59 17.83 -17.42
CA MET A 1 7.34 17.68 -16.17
C MET A 1 7.94 16.28 -16.14
N LEU A 2 9.12 16.08 -15.56
CA LEU A 2 9.73 14.75 -15.42
C LEU A 2 9.08 14.04 -14.23
N THR A 3 8.67 12.78 -14.39
CA THR A 3 7.94 12.01 -13.37
C THR A 3 8.57 10.65 -13.14
N ASN A 4 8.32 10.01 -11.99
CA ASN A 4 8.75 8.62 -11.80
C ASN A 4 8.03 7.69 -12.80
N PHE A 5 6.87 8.11 -13.28
CA PHE A 5 5.96 7.31 -14.10
C PHE A 5 6.12 7.52 -15.61
N ASP A 6 7.20 8.17 -16.07
CA ASP A 6 7.42 8.44 -17.50
C ASP A 6 7.37 7.19 -18.40
N PHE A 7 7.70 6.01 -17.86
CA PHE A 7 7.58 4.73 -18.59
C PHE A 7 6.12 4.36 -18.95
N LEU A 8 5.12 4.90 -18.23
CA LEU A 8 3.71 4.71 -18.56
C LEU A 8 3.25 5.58 -19.73
N LYS A 9 3.95 6.67 -20.06
CA LYS A 9 3.46 7.66 -21.05
C LYS A 9 3.09 7.05 -22.40
N ASN A 10 3.88 6.09 -22.86
CA ASN A 10 3.63 5.37 -24.12
C ASN A 10 2.88 4.04 -23.91
N THR A 11 2.73 3.60 -22.67
CA THR A 11 2.07 2.33 -22.32
C THR A 11 0.57 2.53 -22.10
N ASP A 12 0.20 3.55 -21.34
CA ASP A 12 -1.18 3.91 -21.01
C ASP A 12 -1.23 5.39 -20.63
N LYS A 13 -1.59 6.25 -21.60
CA LYS A 13 -1.58 7.71 -21.43
C LYS A 13 -2.55 8.18 -20.34
N ASN A 14 -3.71 7.54 -20.22
CA ASN A 14 -4.71 7.91 -19.21
C ASN A 14 -4.17 7.62 -17.79
N LEU A 15 -3.60 6.43 -17.57
CA LEU A 15 -2.99 6.11 -16.29
C LEU A 15 -1.78 7.00 -15.98
N TYR A 16 -0.97 7.34 -17.00
CA TYR A 16 0.14 8.28 -16.86
C TYR A 16 -0.32 9.66 -16.40
N GLU A 17 -1.40 10.20 -16.97
CA GLU A 17 -1.94 11.50 -16.59
C GLU A 17 -2.42 11.49 -15.12
N ILE A 18 -3.24 10.51 -14.74
CA ILE A 18 -3.77 10.40 -13.36
C ILE A 18 -2.63 10.34 -12.34
N ILE A 19 -1.60 9.53 -12.58
CA ILE A 19 -0.53 9.34 -11.61
C ILE A 19 0.49 10.49 -11.61
N SER A 20 0.67 11.17 -12.75
CA SER A 20 1.49 12.38 -12.82
C SER A 20 0.85 13.54 -12.05
N ASP A 21 -0.48 13.65 -12.10
CA ASP A 21 -1.23 14.60 -11.27
C ASP A 21 -1.07 14.27 -9.78
N ALA A 22 -1.08 12.99 -9.40
CA ALA A 22 -0.80 12.59 -8.01
C ALA A 22 0.58 13.04 -7.53
N GLU A 23 1.63 12.86 -8.35
CA GLU A 23 2.98 13.35 -8.02
C GLU A 23 3.04 14.88 -7.90
N MET A 24 2.31 15.61 -8.74
CA MET A 24 2.22 17.07 -8.65
C MET A 24 1.54 17.50 -7.35
N LEU A 25 0.39 16.89 -7.01
CA LEU A 25 -0.32 17.15 -5.76
C LEU A 25 0.56 16.88 -4.54
N TYR A 26 1.37 15.83 -4.56
CA TYR A 26 2.33 15.57 -3.49
C TYR A 26 3.37 16.69 -3.34
N ARG A 27 3.95 17.15 -4.47
CA ARG A 27 4.95 18.24 -4.46
C ARG A 27 4.38 19.56 -3.94
N ASP A 28 3.12 19.81 -4.24
CA ASP A 28 2.38 20.99 -3.81
C ASP A 28 1.75 20.81 -2.41
N GLU A 29 2.15 19.75 -1.68
CA GLU A 29 1.71 19.42 -0.32
C GLU A 29 0.20 19.13 -0.16
N TYR A 30 -0.51 18.90 -1.27
CA TYR A 30 -1.89 18.42 -1.32
C TYR A 30 -1.95 16.89 -1.12
N PHE A 31 -1.49 16.44 0.06
CA PHE A 31 -1.29 15.01 0.37
C PHE A 31 -2.58 14.18 0.30
N GLU A 32 -3.72 14.70 0.75
CA GLU A 32 -4.99 13.97 0.68
C GLU A 32 -5.48 13.79 -0.76
N GLN A 33 -5.36 14.82 -1.58
CA GLN A 33 -5.69 14.77 -2.99
C GLN A 33 -4.74 13.82 -3.74
N CYS A 34 -3.44 13.82 -3.39
CA CYS A 34 -2.48 12.83 -3.89
C CYS A 34 -2.97 11.40 -3.60
N MET A 35 -3.35 11.09 -2.36
CA MET A 35 -3.89 9.77 -1.99
C MET A 35 -5.21 9.44 -2.71
N GLY A 36 -6.08 10.44 -2.92
CA GLY A 36 -7.28 10.30 -3.73
C GLY A 36 -6.98 9.93 -5.19
N GLN A 37 -5.98 10.58 -5.79
CA GLN A 37 -5.56 10.29 -7.17
C GLN A 37 -4.86 8.93 -7.29
N THR A 38 -4.03 8.51 -6.33
CA THR A 38 -3.43 7.17 -6.36
C THR A 38 -4.48 6.06 -6.23
N ARG A 39 -5.56 6.29 -5.46
CA ARG A 39 -6.74 5.41 -5.46
C ARG A 39 -7.42 5.38 -6.82
N ARG A 40 -7.68 6.54 -7.44
CA ARG A 40 -8.28 6.61 -8.79
C ARG A 40 -7.43 5.87 -9.81
N PHE A 41 -6.11 6.05 -9.75
CA PHE A 41 -5.15 5.31 -10.56
C PHE A 41 -5.32 3.79 -10.35
N ALA A 42 -5.27 3.32 -9.09
CA ALA A 42 -5.41 1.90 -8.75
C ALA A 42 -6.73 1.30 -9.23
N GLU A 43 -7.83 2.03 -9.13
CA GLU A 43 -9.14 1.61 -9.62
C GLU A 43 -9.15 1.43 -11.14
N ASN A 44 -8.52 2.35 -11.88
CA ASN A 44 -8.39 2.22 -13.34
C ASN A 44 -7.43 1.10 -13.74
N VAL A 45 -6.34 0.90 -13.00
CA VAL A 45 -5.45 -0.26 -13.21
C VAL A 45 -6.22 -1.56 -13.03
N CYS A 46 -6.94 -1.72 -11.92
CA CYS A 46 -7.73 -2.91 -11.62
C CYS A 46 -8.75 -3.19 -12.72
N LYS A 47 -9.48 -2.14 -13.16
CA LYS A 47 -10.42 -2.22 -14.30
C LYS A 47 -9.74 -2.70 -15.58
N ASN A 48 -8.56 -2.17 -15.90
CA ASN A 48 -7.83 -2.53 -17.11
C ASN A 48 -7.27 -3.96 -17.05
N VAL A 49 -6.85 -4.42 -15.86
CA VAL A 49 -6.36 -5.79 -15.66
C VAL A 49 -7.48 -6.82 -15.81
N LEU A 50 -8.65 -6.54 -15.25
CA LEU A 50 -9.82 -7.39 -15.42
C LEU A 50 -10.27 -7.44 -16.89
N GLY A 51 -10.29 -6.30 -17.58
CA GLY A 51 -10.67 -6.22 -18.99
C GLY A 51 -12.01 -6.91 -19.24
N LYS A 52 -12.01 -7.96 -20.07
CA LYS A 52 -13.21 -8.75 -20.40
C LYS A 52 -13.68 -9.71 -19.30
N LYS A 53 -12.85 -9.98 -18.29
CA LYS A 53 -13.25 -10.78 -17.11
C LYS A 53 -14.15 -10.00 -16.15
N ARG A 54 -14.30 -8.70 -16.38
CA ARG A 54 -15.29 -7.89 -15.70
C ARG A 54 -16.68 -8.37 -16.10
N THR A 55 -17.49 -8.66 -15.11
CA THR A 55 -18.89 -9.04 -15.25
C THR A 55 -19.76 -7.84 -14.90
N THR A 56 -20.32 -7.81 -13.69
CA THR A 56 -21.27 -6.80 -13.21
C THR A 56 -20.67 -5.88 -12.15
N GLU A 57 -19.35 -5.89 -11.95
CA GLU A 57 -18.71 -5.14 -10.88
C GLU A 57 -18.89 -3.63 -11.11
N ASN A 58 -19.43 -2.94 -10.11
CA ASN A 58 -19.70 -1.50 -10.12
C ASN A 58 -18.81 -0.72 -9.16
N THR A 59 -18.15 -1.40 -8.22
CA THR A 59 -17.30 -0.77 -7.21
C THR A 59 -15.87 -1.28 -7.28
N PHE A 60 -14.93 -0.49 -6.78
CA PHE A 60 -13.54 -0.91 -6.66
C PHE A 60 -13.39 -2.17 -5.79
N ASP A 61 -14.19 -2.32 -4.73
CA ASP A 61 -14.20 -3.53 -3.90
C ASP A 61 -14.54 -4.80 -4.67
N GLN A 62 -15.61 -4.75 -5.47
CA GLN A 62 -16.04 -5.89 -6.29
C GLN A 62 -14.96 -6.26 -7.31
N MET A 63 -14.36 -5.25 -7.97
CA MET A 63 -13.27 -5.50 -8.91
C MET A 63 -12.06 -6.16 -8.23
N LEU A 64 -11.69 -5.74 -7.01
CA LEU A 64 -10.58 -6.37 -6.28
C LEU A 64 -10.89 -7.82 -5.87
N ALA A 65 -12.12 -8.10 -5.46
CA ALA A 65 -12.55 -9.46 -5.14
C ALA A 65 -12.47 -10.35 -6.39
N THR A 66 -13.05 -9.91 -7.52
CA THR A 66 -12.97 -10.65 -8.79
C THR A 66 -11.52 -10.85 -9.23
N LEU A 67 -10.66 -9.83 -9.09
CA LEU A 67 -9.24 -9.93 -9.45
C LEU A 67 -8.53 -10.99 -8.59
N LYS A 68 -8.83 -11.03 -7.29
CA LYS A 68 -8.29 -12.02 -6.35
C LYS A 68 -8.76 -13.43 -6.68
N ASP A 69 -10.03 -13.62 -6.99
CA ASP A 69 -10.61 -14.92 -7.33
C ASP A 69 -10.04 -15.46 -8.67
N ASN A 70 -9.63 -14.56 -9.56
CA ASN A 70 -9.00 -14.90 -10.85
C ASN A 70 -7.46 -15.03 -10.77
N SER A 71 -6.85 -14.83 -9.61
CA SER A 71 -5.40 -14.92 -9.43
C SER A 71 -4.93 -16.37 -9.42
N HIS A 72 -3.75 -16.65 -9.99
CA HIS A 72 -3.12 -17.96 -9.90
C HIS A 72 -2.29 -18.13 -8.61
N GLY A 73 -2.25 -17.10 -7.76
CA GLY A 73 -1.62 -17.14 -6.44
C GLY A 73 -0.09 -17.03 -6.47
N SER A 74 0.49 -16.58 -7.58
CA SER A 74 1.91 -16.23 -7.62
C SER A 74 2.22 -15.11 -6.63
N GLU A 75 3.46 -15.04 -6.14
CA GLU A 75 3.88 -14.02 -5.17
C GLU A 75 3.69 -12.61 -5.74
N GLN A 76 4.04 -12.43 -7.01
CA GLN A 76 3.88 -11.17 -7.73
C GLN A 76 2.40 -10.74 -7.84
N GLU A 77 1.49 -11.67 -8.14
CA GLU A 77 0.06 -11.37 -8.18
C GLU A 77 -0.48 -11.00 -6.79
N LYS A 78 0.00 -11.65 -5.73
CA LYS A 78 -0.40 -11.33 -4.35
C LYS A 78 0.05 -9.94 -3.96
N GLU A 79 1.31 -9.60 -4.17
CA GLU A 79 1.86 -8.27 -3.90
C GLU A 79 1.10 -7.19 -4.68
N PHE A 80 0.87 -7.42 -5.98
CA PHE A 80 0.10 -6.50 -6.82
C PHE A 80 -1.32 -6.26 -6.28
N ILE A 81 -2.03 -7.31 -5.86
CA ILE A 81 -3.38 -7.19 -5.30
C ILE A 81 -3.35 -6.50 -3.93
N GLU A 82 -2.37 -6.81 -3.08
CA GLU A 82 -2.17 -6.16 -1.79
C GLU A 82 -1.91 -4.66 -1.94
N ASP A 83 -1.11 -4.27 -2.94
CA ASP A 83 -0.87 -2.86 -3.27
C ASP A 83 -2.17 -2.15 -3.67
N LEU A 84 -2.99 -2.77 -4.51
CA LEU A 84 -4.27 -2.18 -4.90
C LEU A 84 -5.23 -2.03 -3.70
N TYR A 85 -5.28 -3.00 -2.79
CA TYR A 85 -6.06 -2.90 -1.55
C TYR A 85 -5.57 -1.77 -0.64
N PHE A 86 -4.25 -1.60 -0.54
CA PHE A 86 -3.67 -0.52 0.24
C PHE A 86 -4.04 0.85 -0.32
N LEU A 87 -3.84 1.05 -1.63
CA LEU A 87 -4.16 2.32 -2.30
C LEU A 87 -5.65 2.64 -2.16
N LYS A 88 -6.51 1.62 -2.27
CA LYS A 88 -7.94 1.75 -1.96
C LYS A 88 -8.18 2.25 -0.53
N LYS A 89 -7.58 1.58 0.45
CA LYS A 89 -7.76 1.90 1.87
C LYS A 89 -7.34 3.33 2.18
N CYS A 90 -6.13 3.71 1.78
CA CYS A 90 -5.59 5.05 2.05
C CYS A 90 -6.38 6.14 1.33
N GLY A 91 -6.71 5.95 0.05
CA GLY A 91 -7.53 6.92 -0.69
C GLY A 91 -8.93 7.09 -0.10
N ASN A 92 -9.62 6.00 0.26
CA ASN A 92 -10.92 6.09 0.93
C ASN A 92 -10.82 6.84 2.26
N GLN A 93 -9.77 6.58 3.05
CA GLN A 93 -9.54 7.29 4.30
C GLN A 93 -9.27 8.78 4.06
N SER A 94 -8.48 9.14 3.05
CA SER A 94 -8.15 10.54 2.74
C SER A 94 -9.35 11.38 2.31
N VAL A 95 -10.36 10.78 1.67
CA VAL A 95 -11.54 11.50 1.15
C VAL A 95 -12.68 11.54 2.17
N HIS A 96 -12.81 10.52 3.02
CA HIS A 96 -13.95 10.37 3.94
C HIS A 96 -13.59 10.60 5.41
N SER A 97 -12.34 10.94 5.72
CA SER A 97 -11.95 11.32 7.08
C SER A 97 -12.65 12.60 7.50
N SER A 98 -13.18 12.62 8.72
CA SER A 98 -13.76 13.82 9.35
C SER A 98 -12.71 14.86 9.74
N SER A 99 -11.42 14.49 9.68
CA SER A 99 -10.29 15.35 10.01
C SER A 99 -9.29 15.36 8.86
N VAL A 100 -8.82 16.55 8.48
CA VAL A 100 -7.75 16.71 7.50
C VAL A 100 -6.44 16.26 8.13
N LYS A 101 -5.82 15.23 7.56
CA LYS A 101 -4.51 14.74 7.97
C LYS A 101 -3.52 15.05 6.86
N GLN A 102 -2.69 16.07 7.06
CA GLN A 102 -1.56 16.36 6.16
C GLN A 102 -0.40 15.38 6.41
N ASN A 103 -0.63 14.09 6.14
CA ASN A 103 0.39 13.06 6.32
C ASN A 103 1.17 12.82 5.03
N GLY A 104 2.29 13.54 4.86
CA GLY A 104 3.20 13.34 3.74
C GLY A 104 3.83 11.94 3.70
N ILE A 105 3.96 11.25 4.84
CA ILE A 105 4.53 9.89 4.88
C ILE A 105 3.56 8.89 4.21
N ASP A 106 2.28 8.94 4.57
CA ASP A 106 1.27 8.05 3.99
C ASP A 106 1.08 8.33 2.49
N ALA A 107 1.11 9.61 2.09
CA ALA A 107 1.02 9.99 0.69
C ALA A 107 2.25 9.51 -0.12
N LEU A 108 3.45 9.56 0.47
CA LEU A 108 4.66 9.04 -0.15
C LEU A 108 4.59 7.52 -0.33
N GLU A 109 4.13 6.80 0.70
CA GLU A 109 3.94 5.34 0.61
C GLU A 109 2.91 4.99 -0.48
N CYS A 110 1.83 5.78 -0.60
CA CYS A 110 0.87 5.60 -1.69
C CYS A 110 1.52 5.78 -3.08
N LEU A 111 2.40 6.77 -3.27
CA LEU A 111 3.10 6.95 -4.54
C LEU A 111 4.07 5.79 -4.84
N GLN A 112 4.80 5.32 -3.82
CA GLN A 112 5.72 4.19 -3.97
C GLN A 112 4.97 2.91 -4.34
N ARG A 113 3.85 2.59 -3.68
CA ARG A 113 3.05 1.40 -4.02
C ARG A 113 2.34 1.56 -5.36
N ALA A 114 1.88 2.76 -5.71
CA ALA A 114 1.35 3.03 -7.04
C ALA A 114 2.40 2.83 -8.15
N PHE A 115 3.67 3.10 -7.86
CA PHE A 115 4.79 2.82 -8.76
C PHE A 115 5.03 1.33 -8.97
N GLU A 116 5.00 0.51 -7.92
CA GLU A 116 5.09 -0.94 -8.05
C GLU A 116 3.90 -1.52 -8.83
N VAL A 117 2.68 -1.02 -8.57
CA VAL A 117 1.48 -1.34 -9.36
C VAL A 117 1.67 -0.97 -10.83
N ALA A 118 2.21 0.22 -11.12
CA ALA A 118 2.47 0.69 -12.48
C ALA A 118 3.49 -0.19 -13.21
N ILE A 119 4.57 -0.60 -12.55
CA ILE A 119 5.58 -1.51 -13.11
C ILE A 119 4.93 -2.84 -13.46
N ASN A 120 4.26 -3.47 -12.49
CA ASN A 120 3.61 -4.76 -12.68
C ASN A 120 2.57 -4.72 -13.80
N TYR A 121 1.73 -3.69 -13.83
CA TYR A 121 0.78 -3.45 -14.92
C TYR A 121 1.47 -3.31 -16.27
N SER A 122 2.49 -2.46 -16.38
CA SER A 122 3.16 -2.21 -17.64
C SER A 122 3.81 -3.47 -18.23
N VAL A 123 4.50 -4.26 -17.39
CA VAL A 123 5.24 -5.44 -17.83
C VAL A 123 4.33 -6.62 -18.07
N TYR A 124 3.46 -6.95 -17.12
CA TYR A 124 2.69 -8.20 -17.17
C TYR A 124 1.35 -8.07 -17.88
N ASN A 125 0.69 -6.90 -17.81
CA ASN A 125 -0.57 -6.69 -18.52
C ASN A 125 -0.34 -6.12 -19.92
N LYS A 126 0.50 -5.09 -20.04
CA LYS A 126 0.74 -4.39 -21.32
C LYS A 126 1.94 -4.89 -22.11
N LYS A 127 2.68 -5.87 -21.59
CA LYS A 127 3.84 -6.49 -22.27
C LYS A 127 4.93 -5.47 -22.63
N ALA A 128 5.09 -4.42 -21.83
CA ALA A 128 6.20 -3.49 -21.94
C ALA A 128 7.54 -4.19 -21.67
N SER A 129 8.65 -3.47 -21.90
CA SER A 129 10.00 -4.00 -21.68
C SER A 129 10.17 -4.53 -20.25
N LYS A 130 10.70 -5.75 -20.13
CA LYS A 130 11.05 -6.35 -18.82
C LYS A 130 12.12 -5.53 -18.09
N GLU A 131 12.86 -4.68 -18.79
CA GLU A 131 13.81 -3.74 -18.17
C GLU A 131 13.13 -2.78 -17.20
N ASN A 132 11.82 -2.52 -17.36
CA ASN A 132 11.05 -1.69 -16.44
C ASN A 132 11.00 -2.27 -15.02
N LEU A 133 11.21 -3.58 -14.84
CA LEU A 133 11.31 -4.21 -13.50
C LEU A 133 12.52 -3.72 -12.71
N ASN A 134 13.52 -3.11 -13.37
CA ASN A 134 14.70 -2.56 -12.73
C ASN A 134 14.55 -1.07 -12.36
N LEU A 135 13.37 -0.48 -12.61
CA LEU A 135 13.09 0.88 -12.22
C LEU A 135 12.82 0.94 -10.71
N HIS A 136 13.21 2.04 -10.10
CA HIS A 136 12.99 2.30 -8.68
C HIS A 136 12.41 3.69 -8.51
N PHE A 137 11.55 3.84 -7.50
CA PHE A 137 10.97 5.12 -7.17
C PHE A 137 12.06 6.10 -6.68
N ASP A 138 12.23 7.21 -7.40
CA ASP A 138 13.20 8.25 -7.10
C ASP A 138 12.53 9.35 -6.27
N VAL A 139 12.68 9.26 -4.95
CA VAL A 139 12.19 10.26 -3.99
C VAL A 139 12.86 11.63 -4.22
N LYS A 140 14.10 11.65 -4.71
CA LYS A 140 14.81 12.91 -5.01
C LYS A 140 14.24 13.55 -6.26
N LEU A 141 13.91 12.76 -7.28
CA LEU A 141 13.17 13.24 -8.45
C LEU A 141 11.82 13.82 -8.03
N LEU A 142 11.08 13.12 -7.16
CA LEU A 142 9.81 13.61 -6.63
C LEU A 142 9.98 14.98 -5.96
N ALA A 143 10.95 15.12 -5.05
CA ALA A 143 11.16 16.36 -4.30
C ALA A 143 11.74 17.52 -5.12
N THR A 144 12.59 17.23 -6.12
CA THR A 144 13.41 18.27 -6.79
C THR A 144 13.08 18.48 -8.26
N GLY A 145 12.29 17.60 -8.86
CA GLY A 145 12.02 17.59 -10.31
C GLY A 145 13.23 17.22 -11.18
N LYS A 146 14.36 16.80 -10.59
CA LYS A 146 15.61 16.46 -11.29
C LYS A 146 15.99 15.00 -11.05
N ARG A 147 16.29 14.24 -12.11
CA ARG A 147 16.77 12.84 -12.00
C ARG A 147 18.22 12.76 -11.56
N ASP A 148 18.51 11.87 -10.60
CA ASP A 148 19.88 11.44 -10.30
C ASP A 148 20.24 10.20 -11.15
N LYS A 149 21.19 10.35 -12.07
CA LYS A 149 21.63 9.28 -12.98
C LYS A 149 22.27 8.08 -12.28
N ASN A 150 22.61 8.18 -10.99
CA ASN A 150 23.30 7.13 -10.24
C ASN A 150 22.42 6.38 -9.23
N LEU A 151 21.11 6.62 -9.18
CA LEU A 151 20.23 6.00 -8.19
C LEU A 151 20.21 4.46 -8.28
N ALA A 152 20.05 3.90 -9.48
CA ALA A 152 20.07 2.45 -9.70
C ALA A 152 21.40 1.80 -9.25
N LYS A 153 22.53 2.50 -9.46
CA LYS A 153 23.85 2.04 -8.97
C LYS A 153 23.92 2.04 -7.44
N LYS A 154 23.31 3.03 -6.78
CA LYS A 154 23.25 3.10 -5.30
C LYS A 154 22.41 1.95 -4.73
N TYR A 155 21.26 1.62 -5.32
CA TYR A 155 20.45 0.47 -4.92
C TYR A 155 21.18 -0.86 -5.14
N ALA A 156 21.77 -1.07 -6.33
CA ALA A 156 22.55 -2.28 -6.62
C ALA A 156 23.77 -2.44 -5.68
N GLN A 157 24.38 -1.33 -5.23
CA GLN A 157 25.45 -1.37 -4.23
C GLN A 157 24.90 -1.69 -2.83
N ALA A 158 23.78 -1.09 -2.43
CA ALA A 158 23.14 -1.39 -1.15
C ALA A 158 22.76 -2.88 -1.04
N GLU A 159 22.15 -3.46 -2.08
CA GLU A 159 21.86 -4.90 -2.10
C GLU A 159 23.12 -5.78 -2.02
N LYS A 160 24.21 -5.39 -2.69
CA LYS A 160 25.49 -6.10 -2.61
C LYS A 160 26.12 -6.00 -1.22
N ILE A 161 25.97 -4.88 -0.54
CA ILE A 161 26.43 -4.68 0.84
C ILE A 161 25.60 -5.54 1.80
N SER A 162 24.27 -5.54 1.67
CA SER A 162 23.37 -6.38 2.46
C SER A 162 23.67 -7.88 2.27
N LYS A 163 23.96 -8.32 1.04
CA LYS A 163 24.36 -9.72 0.74
C LYS A 163 25.75 -10.07 1.29
N LYS A 164 26.70 -9.12 1.38
CA LYS A 164 28.02 -9.34 1.99
C LYS A 164 27.97 -9.41 3.51
N GLN A 165 27.08 -8.66 4.16
CA GLN A 165 26.86 -8.72 5.61
C GLN A 165 26.26 -10.06 6.06
N SER A 166 25.49 -10.75 5.21
CA SER A 166 24.96 -12.09 5.49
C SER A 166 25.96 -13.25 5.37
N THR A 167 27.20 -13.01 4.90
CA THR A 167 28.21 -14.08 4.70
C THR A 167 29.25 -14.22 5.81
N LYS A 168 29.17 -13.46 6.91
CA LYS A 168 30.17 -13.51 8.00
C LYS A 168 29.75 -14.27 9.28
N SER A 169 28.71 -15.10 9.20
CA SER A 169 28.32 -16.01 10.29
C SER A 169 27.97 -17.41 9.76
N LYS A 170 28.95 -18.32 9.80
CA LYS A 170 28.69 -19.77 9.95
C LYS A 170 28.33 -19.96 11.44
N THR A 171 27.24 -20.62 11.85
CA THR A 171 26.96 -22.05 11.65
C THR A 171 25.46 -22.37 11.92
N SER A 172 24.93 -23.39 11.21
CA SER A 172 23.74 -24.22 11.50
C SER A 172 22.38 -23.94 10.79
N LYS A 173 22.05 -24.90 9.90
CA LYS A 173 20.75 -25.44 9.42
C LYS A 173 19.52 -24.51 9.23
N THR A 174 19.23 -24.28 7.94
CA THR A 174 17.93 -24.33 7.24
C THR A 174 16.65 -24.00 8.00
N LYS A 175 16.12 -22.79 7.75
CA LYS A 175 14.68 -22.49 7.51
C LYS A 175 14.59 -21.13 6.80
N SER A 176 13.80 -21.06 5.72
CA SER A 176 13.65 -19.86 4.88
C SER A 176 13.10 -18.66 5.66
N SER A 177 13.77 -17.52 5.56
CA SER A 177 13.30 -16.21 6.04
C SER A 177 12.95 -15.36 4.82
N LYS A 178 11.67 -15.24 4.43
CA LYS A 178 10.81 -14.07 4.71
C LYS A 178 11.57 -12.75 4.74
N GLN A 179 11.40 -11.93 3.69
CA GLN A 179 11.60 -10.49 3.79
C GLN A 179 10.50 -9.93 4.71
N GLN A 180 10.82 -9.84 6.00
CA GLN A 180 10.09 -9.00 6.93
C GLN A 180 10.76 -7.63 6.91
N THR A 181 10.02 -6.61 6.45
CA THR A 181 10.21 -5.25 6.91
C THR A 181 10.09 -5.25 8.43
N THR A 182 11.21 -5.06 9.14
CA THR A 182 11.20 -4.86 10.59
C THR A 182 10.60 -3.50 10.89
N MET A 183 9.27 -3.46 11.00
CA MET A 183 8.65 -2.39 11.78
C MET A 183 9.12 -2.55 13.23
N LYS A 184 9.66 -1.47 13.83
CA LYS A 184 9.69 -1.39 15.29
C LYS A 184 8.25 -1.57 15.74
N SER A 185 7.95 -2.68 16.41
CA SER A 185 6.67 -2.84 17.07
C SER A 185 6.48 -1.65 18.00
N CYS A 186 5.41 -0.88 17.82
CA CYS A 186 4.90 -0.05 18.90
C CYS A 186 4.81 -0.93 20.15
N PRO A 187 5.32 -0.49 21.31
CA PRO A 187 5.11 -1.23 22.54
C PRO A 187 3.60 -1.46 22.70
N LYS A 188 3.19 -2.71 22.90
CA LYS A 188 1.83 -3.04 23.31
C LYS A 188 1.62 -2.35 24.66
N GLU A 189 0.96 -1.20 24.65
CA GLU A 189 0.41 -0.66 25.88
C GLU A 189 -0.71 -1.59 26.32
N ASN A 190 -0.43 -2.43 27.33
CA ASN A 190 -1.44 -3.15 28.09
C ASN A 190 -2.19 -2.15 28.99
N LYS A 191 -2.90 -1.20 28.40
CA LYS A 191 -3.85 -0.37 29.12
C LYS A 191 -5.22 -0.93 28.83
N ILE A 192 -5.81 -1.58 29.83
CA ILE A 192 -7.25 -1.83 29.86
C ILE A 192 -7.90 -0.47 29.61
N THR A 193 -8.57 -0.31 28.48
CA THR A 193 -9.20 0.97 28.15
C THR A 193 -10.27 1.27 29.21
N PRO A 194 -10.51 2.54 29.58
CA PRO A 194 -11.53 2.90 30.57
C PRO A 194 -12.90 2.30 30.26
N TYR A 195 -13.18 2.08 28.97
CA TYR A 195 -14.34 1.35 28.47
C TYR A 195 -14.47 -0.07 29.05
N TRP A 196 -13.41 -0.88 29.05
CA TRP A 196 -13.46 -2.25 29.59
C TRP A 196 -13.58 -2.31 31.12
N ILE A 197 -13.07 -1.29 31.83
CA ILE A 197 -13.28 -1.13 33.26
C ILE A 197 -14.76 -0.81 33.54
N ALA A 198 -15.35 0.12 32.78
CA ALA A 198 -16.77 0.47 32.90
C ALA A 198 -17.68 -0.74 32.63
N VAL A 199 -17.43 -1.49 31.55
CA VAL A 199 -18.19 -2.70 31.20
C VAL A 199 -18.15 -3.73 32.34
N SER A 200 -16.99 -3.90 32.98
CA SER A 200 -16.84 -4.84 34.11
C SER A 200 -17.65 -4.41 35.33
N ILE A 201 -17.64 -3.12 35.67
CA ILE A 201 -18.41 -2.58 36.81
C ILE A 201 -19.91 -2.73 36.57
N PHE A 202 -20.41 -2.36 35.39
CA PHE A 202 -21.84 -2.50 35.07
C PHE A 202 -22.30 -3.96 35.07
N SER A 203 -21.45 -4.90 34.61
CA SER A 203 -21.77 -6.33 34.67
C SER A 203 -21.88 -6.85 36.10
N ILE A 204 -21.05 -6.37 37.02
CA ILE A 204 -21.10 -6.76 38.44
C ILE A 204 -22.36 -6.22 39.11
N ILE A 205 -22.71 -4.96 38.85
CA ILE A 205 -23.94 -4.34 39.40
C ILE A 205 -25.19 -5.07 38.88
N ALA A 206 -25.23 -5.42 37.59
CA ALA A 206 -26.32 -6.21 37.02
C ALA A 206 -26.45 -7.60 37.66
N PHE A 207 -25.32 -8.25 37.97
CA PHE A 207 -25.32 -9.55 38.63
C PHE A 207 -25.85 -9.49 40.07
N PHE A 208 -25.42 -8.50 40.87
CA PHE A 208 -25.90 -8.34 42.24
C PHE A 208 -27.36 -7.91 42.33
N THR A 209 -27.84 -7.08 41.41
CA THR A 209 -29.27 -6.71 41.34
C THR A 209 -30.15 -7.90 40.98
N ALA A 210 -29.71 -8.76 40.05
CA ALA A 210 -30.41 -10.01 39.73
C ALA A 210 -30.43 -10.98 40.94
N LEU A 211 -29.30 -11.15 41.63
CA LEU A 211 -29.22 -11.96 42.86
C LEU A 211 -30.11 -11.42 43.98
N PHE A 212 -30.12 -10.11 44.19
CA PHE A 212 -30.98 -9.46 45.18
C PHE A 212 -32.45 -9.74 44.88
N LEU A 213 -32.89 -9.56 43.62
CA LEU A 213 -34.26 -9.85 43.20
C LEU A 213 -34.67 -11.33 43.33
N ILE A 214 -33.71 -12.26 43.23
CA ILE A 214 -33.93 -13.69 43.45
C ILE A 214 -34.05 -14.01 44.94
N ILE A 215 -33.29 -13.33 45.80
CA ILE A 215 -33.27 -13.55 47.25
C ILE A 215 -34.45 -12.85 47.96
N THR A 216 -34.92 -11.72 47.44
CA THR A 216 -36.09 -10.98 47.99
C THR A 216 -37.43 -11.44 47.42
N LYS A 217 -37.45 -12.55 46.67
CA LYS A 217 -38.66 -13.27 46.27
C LYS A 217 -38.92 -14.41 47.24
#